data_AF-A0A498SJB9-F1
#
_entry.id   AF-A0A498SJB9-F1
#
_cell.length_a   1.000
_cell.length_b   1.000
_cell.length_c   1.000
_cell.angle_alpha   90.00
_cell.angle_beta   90.00
_cell.angle_gamma   90.00
#
_symmetry.space_group_name_H-M   'P 1'
#
loop_
_entity.id
_entity.type
_entity.pdbx_description
1 polymer ?
#
loop_
_entity_poly.entity_id
_entity_poly.type
_entity_poly.pdbx_seq_one_letter_code
_entity_poly.pdbx_strand_id
1 'polypeptide(L)'
;MFVKISYSLLKKQIFRRSDKLPQSRPSMGCIRERQFSTDSVSSKGAPHIDDAIFDLYKNTETETLSSSGLLKLLYETGIRRDDPRLANFLHAIRHDERKQSVPDMTPTEVINENLDRESFKRYVGDAIGIIAKALKKQLVIPDWPAFIAVTGEIFESCRNFNDGNVATYIPQLARSDPKHWAMSVCTVDGQRRSWGATQVPFCLQSVSKPFTYAIAMDELGAEEVHRYIGQEPSGRLFNEICLDHNHKPHNPMINAGAILVASLLKRSNSLADRFDFALQYFKRFAAGGFVGFNNAVFLSERETADRNYALSYYMREHKCFPPKTSLQVNPDY
;
A
#
# COMPACT_ATOMS: atom_id res chain seq x y z
N MET A 1 -11.82 11.72 11.55
CA MET A 1 -12.55 10.47 11.30
C MET A 1 -11.64 9.32 11.70
N PHE A 2 -11.86 8.74 12.89
CA PHE A 2 -11.24 7.46 13.23
C PHE A 2 -12.10 6.39 12.55
N VAL A 3 -11.62 5.79 11.47
CA VAL A 3 -12.23 4.56 10.98
C VAL A 3 -11.94 3.49 12.03
N LYS A 4 -12.86 3.35 12.97
CA LYS A 4 -12.94 2.21 13.86
C LYS A 4 -13.32 1.03 12.96
N ILE A 5 -12.34 0.42 12.29
CA ILE A 5 -12.53 -0.89 11.67
C ILE A 5 -12.82 -1.83 12.83
N SER A 6 -14.10 -1.99 13.14
CA SER A 6 -14.57 -2.89 14.17
C SER A 6 -14.26 -4.30 13.66
N TYR A 7 -13.13 -4.84 14.11
CA TYR A 7 -12.64 -6.19 13.83
C TYR A 7 -13.71 -7.28 14.12
N SER A 8 -14.79 -6.94 14.84
CA SER A 8 -15.90 -7.83 15.17
C SER A 8 -16.87 -8.09 14.01
N LEU A 9 -17.01 -7.16 13.04
CA LEU A 9 -17.93 -7.35 11.89
C LEU A 9 -17.33 -8.26 10.82
N LEU A 10 -16.03 -8.14 10.54
CA LEU A 10 -15.34 -9.00 9.57
C LEU A 10 -15.30 -10.48 10.02
N LYS A 11 -15.19 -10.74 11.33
CA LYS A 11 -15.24 -12.10 11.89
C LYS A 11 -16.61 -12.77 11.69
N LYS A 12 -17.71 -12.02 11.77
CA LYS A 12 -19.07 -12.59 11.70
C LYS A 12 -19.51 -12.99 10.28
N GLN A 13 -19.00 -12.33 9.24
CA GLN A 13 -19.35 -12.66 7.85
C GLN A 13 -18.41 -13.69 7.22
N ILE A 14 -17.13 -13.74 7.60
CA ILE A 14 -16.14 -14.64 6.97
C ILE A 14 -16.12 -16.04 7.61
N PHE A 15 -16.46 -16.20 8.89
CA PHE A 15 -16.34 -17.48 9.62
C PHE A 15 -17.61 -18.35 9.69
N ARG A 16 -18.69 -18.05 8.96
CA ARG A 16 -19.89 -18.92 8.94
C ARG A 16 -19.74 -20.22 8.14
N ARG A 17 -18.57 -20.54 7.56
CA ARG A 17 -18.38 -21.74 6.71
C ARG A 17 -17.02 -22.45 6.85
N SER A 18 -16.44 -22.51 8.05
CA SER A 18 -15.18 -23.25 8.24
C SER A 18 -15.11 -23.97 9.59
N ASP A 19 -16.08 -24.82 9.89
CA ASP A 19 -15.92 -25.83 10.94
C ASP A 19 -15.52 -27.16 10.31
N LYS A 20 -14.31 -27.60 10.69
CA LYS A 20 -13.62 -28.90 10.52
C LYS A 20 -12.36 -28.81 9.66
N LEU A 21 -11.22 -28.60 10.32
CA LEU A 21 -9.93 -29.24 9.99
C LEU A 21 -9.04 -29.23 11.27
N PRO A 22 -8.33 -30.34 11.58
CA PRO A 22 -7.71 -30.56 12.88
C PRO A 22 -6.35 -29.88 13.08
N GLN A 23 -6.07 -29.56 14.35
CA GLN A 23 -4.86 -28.92 14.85
C GLN A 23 -3.64 -29.86 14.80
N SER A 24 -2.55 -29.40 14.18
CA SER A 24 -1.18 -29.70 14.62
C SER A 24 -0.20 -28.69 14.01
N ARG A 25 0.63 -28.04 14.84
CA ARG A 25 1.76 -27.20 14.44
C ARG A 25 3.04 -27.77 15.06
N PRO A 26 4.14 -27.95 14.30
CA PRO A 26 5.47 -28.00 14.86
C PRO A 26 6.08 -26.59 14.98
N SER A 27 7.02 -26.46 15.91
CA SER A 27 7.75 -25.27 16.35
C SER A 27 8.49 -24.50 15.24
N MET A 28 8.43 -23.15 15.30
CA MET A 28 9.22 -22.25 14.45
C MET A 28 10.70 -22.25 14.86
N GLY A 29 11.55 -22.83 14.01
CA GLY A 29 12.99 -22.63 14.01
C GLY A 29 13.39 -21.40 13.18
N CYS A 30 14.43 -20.71 13.66
CA CYS A 30 15.14 -19.57 13.09
C CYS A 30 15.23 -19.54 11.54
N ILE A 31 14.71 -18.47 10.92
CA ILE A 31 14.94 -18.17 9.50
C ILE A 31 16.24 -17.38 9.39
N ARG A 32 17.32 -18.07 9.03
CA ARG A 32 18.54 -17.45 8.48
C ARG A 32 18.28 -17.05 7.03
N GLU A 33 18.68 -15.83 6.68
CA GLU A 33 18.75 -15.31 5.31
C GLU A 33 19.50 -16.29 4.40
N ARG A 34 18.83 -16.80 3.37
CA ARG A 34 19.52 -17.40 2.23
C ARG A 34 19.76 -16.30 1.21
N GLN A 35 21.02 -15.89 1.13
CA GLN A 35 21.56 -15.22 -0.04
C GLN A 35 21.29 -16.11 -1.27
N PHE A 36 20.47 -15.62 -2.20
CA PHE A 36 20.34 -16.24 -3.52
C PHE A 36 21.58 -15.86 -4.32
N SER A 37 22.57 -16.76 -4.34
CA SER A 37 23.66 -16.74 -5.31
C SER A 37 23.07 -16.99 -6.69
N THR A 38 23.33 -16.09 -7.64
CA THR A 38 22.98 -16.23 -9.04
C THR A 38 23.93 -17.22 -9.72
N ASP A 39 23.70 -18.51 -9.50
CA ASP A 39 24.36 -19.54 -10.31
C ASP A 39 23.47 -19.91 -11.49
N SER A 40 23.98 -19.57 -12.67
CA SER A 40 23.44 -19.81 -13.99
C SER A 40 23.42 -21.30 -14.32
N VAL A 41 22.36 -22.00 -13.93
CA VAL A 41 22.08 -23.34 -14.46
C VAL A 41 21.27 -23.19 -15.74
N SER A 42 21.97 -23.36 -16.87
CA SER A 42 21.40 -23.57 -18.20
C SER A 42 20.43 -24.76 -18.20
N SER A 43 19.13 -24.50 -18.13
CA SER A 43 18.08 -25.52 -18.29
C SER A 43 17.81 -25.78 -19.78
N LYS A 44 18.65 -26.60 -20.41
CA LYS A 44 18.33 -27.16 -21.74
C LYS A 44 17.14 -28.13 -21.60
N GLY A 45 15.94 -27.67 -21.96
CA GLY A 45 14.78 -28.55 -22.18
C GLY A 45 13.41 -27.93 -21.90
N ALA A 46 13.31 -26.85 -21.12
CA ALA A 46 12.05 -26.15 -20.90
C ALA A 46 11.98 -24.92 -21.83
N PRO A 47 10.89 -24.72 -22.59
CA PRO A 47 10.70 -23.48 -23.34
C PRO A 47 10.76 -22.29 -22.38
N HIS A 48 11.46 -21.23 -22.78
CA HIS A 48 11.52 -20.00 -22.01
C HIS A 48 10.09 -19.47 -21.81
N ILE A 49 9.83 -18.79 -20.70
CA ILE A 49 8.46 -18.47 -20.29
C ILE A 49 7.74 -17.56 -21.30
N ASP A 50 8.50 -16.71 -22.01
CA ASP A 50 7.99 -15.90 -23.12
C ASP A 50 7.57 -16.75 -24.32
N ASP A 51 8.35 -17.74 -24.74
CA ASP A 51 8.02 -18.65 -25.83
C ASP A 51 6.75 -19.43 -25.51
N ALA A 52 6.63 -19.95 -24.29
CA ALA A 52 5.44 -20.66 -23.86
C ALA A 52 4.17 -19.78 -23.85
N ILE A 53 4.29 -18.50 -23.45
CA ILE A 53 3.17 -17.55 -23.50
C ILE A 53 2.84 -17.17 -24.94
N PHE A 54 3.85 -16.90 -25.77
CA PHE A 54 3.66 -16.58 -27.18
C PHE A 54 2.92 -17.73 -27.89
N ASP A 55 3.37 -18.96 -27.72
CA ASP A 55 2.75 -20.13 -28.34
C ASP A 55 1.31 -20.40 -27.85
N LEU A 56 0.99 -20.02 -26.62
CA LEU A 56 -0.36 -20.18 -26.07
C LEU A 56 -1.36 -19.15 -26.61
N TYR A 57 -0.90 -17.95 -26.98
CA TYR A 57 -1.76 -16.81 -27.34
C TYR A 57 -1.58 -16.29 -28.78
N LYS A 58 -0.65 -16.87 -29.56
CA LYS A 58 -0.48 -16.52 -30.98
C LYS A 58 -1.69 -16.98 -31.81
N ASN A 59 -1.94 -16.27 -32.89
CA ASN A 59 -2.80 -16.74 -33.97
C ASN A 59 -2.01 -17.77 -34.81
N THR A 60 -2.60 -18.94 -35.02
CA THR A 60 -1.97 -20.06 -35.73
C THR A 60 -1.84 -19.84 -37.24
N GLU A 61 -2.64 -18.97 -37.83
CA GLU A 61 -2.59 -18.67 -39.26
C GLU A 61 -1.52 -17.62 -39.58
N THR A 62 -1.43 -16.58 -38.76
CA THR A 62 -0.50 -15.47 -38.97
C THR A 62 0.84 -15.65 -38.26
N GLU A 63 0.93 -16.59 -37.32
CA GLU A 63 2.10 -16.78 -36.43
C GLU A 63 2.47 -15.51 -35.63
N THR A 64 1.47 -14.67 -35.37
CA THR A 64 1.62 -13.42 -34.60
C THR A 64 0.69 -13.39 -33.40
N LEU A 65 1.09 -12.65 -32.37
CA LEU A 65 0.30 -12.43 -31.16
C LEU A 65 -0.35 -11.04 -31.18
N SER A 66 -1.64 -10.97 -30.86
CA SER A 66 -2.33 -9.68 -30.81
C SER A 66 -1.95 -8.89 -29.55
N SER A 67 -1.30 -7.74 -29.71
CA SER A 67 -0.90 -6.89 -28.58
C SER A 67 -2.11 -6.30 -27.86
N SER A 68 -3.14 -5.86 -28.60
CA SER A 68 -4.40 -5.35 -28.07
C SER A 68 -5.19 -6.44 -27.35
N GLY A 69 -5.25 -7.65 -27.92
CA GLY A 69 -5.85 -8.82 -27.29
C GLY A 69 -5.15 -9.22 -25.97
N LEU A 70 -3.81 -9.25 -25.99
CA LEU A 70 -3.00 -9.53 -24.80
C LEU A 70 -3.23 -8.48 -23.70
N LEU A 71 -3.19 -7.20 -24.05
CA LEU A 71 -3.44 -6.13 -23.09
C LEU A 71 -4.86 -6.18 -22.53
N LYS A 72 -5.85 -6.52 -23.36
CA LYS A 72 -7.24 -6.72 -22.91
C LYS A 72 -7.32 -7.83 -21.85
N LEU A 73 -6.76 -9.02 -22.14
CA LEU A 73 -6.72 -10.13 -21.20
C LEU A 73 -6.01 -9.74 -19.90
N LEU A 74 -4.88 -9.04 -20.00
CA LEU A 74 -4.14 -8.56 -18.84
C LEU A 74 -4.98 -7.60 -17.97
N TYR A 75 -5.71 -6.67 -18.59
CA TYR A 75 -6.56 -5.72 -17.86
C TYR A 75 -7.79 -6.37 -17.23
N GLU A 76 -8.33 -7.43 -17.85
CA GLU A 76 -9.41 -8.24 -17.27
C GLU A 76 -8.99 -8.95 -15.97
N THR A 77 -7.69 -9.24 -15.81
CA THR A 77 -7.14 -9.78 -14.55
C THR A 77 -7.00 -8.72 -13.44
N GLY A 78 -7.26 -7.45 -13.72
CA GLY A 78 -7.19 -6.36 -12.76
C GLY A 78 -5.86 -5.60 -12.70
N ILE A 79 -4.86 -6.03 -13.46
CA ILE A 79 -3.65 -5.22 -13.69
C ILE A 79 -4.03 -3.99 -14.50
N ARG A 80 -3.48 -2.81 -14.17
CA ARG A 80 -3.86 -1.56 -14.82
C ARG A 80 -2.82 -1.08 -15.82
N ARG A 81 -3.24 -0.18 -16.72
CA ARG A 81 -2.37 0.45 -17.73
C ARG A 81 -1.24 1.28 -17.10
N ASP A 82 -1.47 1.79 -15.90
CA ASP A 82 -0.53 2.58 -15.12
C ASP A 82 0.35 1.72 -14.18
N ASP A 83 0.41 0.40 -14.36
CA ASP A 83 1.30 -0.46 -13.59
C ASP A 83 2.77 -0.20 -13.98
N PRO A 84 3.64 0.26 -13.04
CA PRO A 84 5.03 0.58 -13.35
C PRO A 84 5.82 -0.60 -13.93
N ARG A 85 5.45 -1.85 -13.58
CA ARG A 85 6.12 -3.05 -14.08
C ARG A 85 5.88 -3.29 -15.57
N LEU A 86 4.82 -2.70 -16.13
CA LEU A 86 4.48 -2.78 -17.55
C LEU A 86 5.01 -1.59 -18.36
N ALA A 87 5.61 -0.58 -17.73
CA ALA A 87 5.94 0.69 -18.37
C ALA A 87 6.84 0.53 -19.60
N ASN A 88 7.90 -0.28 -19.49
CA ASN A 88 8.85 -0.53 -20.59
C ASN A 88 8.18 -1.29 -21.74
N PHE A 89 7.38 -2.31 -21.43
CA PHE A 89 6.62 -3.09 -22.42
C PHE A 89 5.65 -2.19 -23.20
N LEU A 90 4.86 -1.38 -22.50
CA LEU A 90 3.91 -0.44 -23.10
C LEU A 90 4.61 0.68 -23.88
N HIS A 91 5.81 1.08 -23.46
CA HIS A 91 6.61 2.06 -24.20
C HIS A 91 7.17 1.45 -25.49
N ALA A 92 7.69 0.22 -25.45
CA ALA A 92 8.22 -0.48 -26.62
C ALA A 92 7.17 -0.67 -27.71
N ILE A 93 5.97 -1.12 -27.33
CA ILE A 93 4.80 -1.23 -28.22
C ILE A 93 4.51 0.12 -28.90
N ARG A 94 4.35 1.20 -28.13
CA ARG A 94 4.04 2.55 -28.64
C ARG A 94 5.14 3.21 -29.46
N HIS A 95 6.38 2.81 -29.26
CA HIS A 95 7.51 3.37 -30.00
C HIS A 95 7.63 2.71 -31.38
N ASP A 96 7.40 1.40 -31.47
CA ASP A 96 7.43 0.69 -32.74
C ASP A 96 6.24 1.05 -33.64
N GLU A 97 5.06 1.23 -33.04
CA GLU A 97 3.88 1.82 -33.69
C GLU A 97 4.20 3.13 -34.39
N ARG A 98 4.83 4.06 -33.68
CA ARG A 98 5.18 5.38 -34.20
C ARG A 98 6.18 5.34 -35.35
N LYS A 99 7.02 4.31 -35.42
CA LYS A 99 7.95 4.10 -36.55
C LYS A 99 7.23 3.56 -37.79
N GLN A 100 6.10 2.88 -37.61
CA GLN A 100 5.32 2.27 -38.68
C GLN A 100 4.15 3.18 -39.14
N SER A 101 3.71 4.13 -38.30
CA SER A 101 2.67 5.09 -38.64
C SER A 101 3.16 6.23 -39.54
N VAL A 102 2.46 6.45 -40.65
CA VAL A 102 2.58 7.59 -41.59
C VAL A 102 2.28 8.92 -40.85
N PRO A 103 2.82 10.09 -41.27
CA PRO A 103 2.95 11.30 -40.42
C PRO A 103 1.68 12.02 -39.91
N ASP A 104 0.47 11.52 -40.16
CA ASP A 104 -0.76 12.33 -40.05
C ASP A 104 -1.88 11.68 -39.19
N MET A 105 -1.52 10.88 -38.17
CA MET A 105 -2.49 10.25 -37.26
C MET A 105 -2.53 10.89 -35.86
N THR A 106 -3.74 10.98 -35.31
CA THR A 106 -4.01 11.54 -33.97
C THR A 106 -3.52 10.63 -32.84
N PRO A 107 -3.20 11.16 -31.63
CA PRO A 107 -2.50 10.41 -30.57
C PRO A 107 -3.27 9.25 -29.91
N THR A 108 -4.45 8.89 -30.41
CA THR A 108 -5.41 8.04 -29.69
C THR A 108 -5.64 6.67 -30.32
N GLU A 109 -5.20 6.43 -31.56
CA GLU A 109 -5.45 5.18 -32.26
C GLU A 109 -4.24 4.81 -33.12
N VAL A 110 -3.61 3.68 -32.77
CA VAL A 110 -3.24 2.53 -33.61
C VAL A 110 -2.21 1.77 -32.77
N ILE A 111 -2.72 0.74 -32.07
CA ILE A 111 -1.86 -0.26 -31.45
C ILE A 111 -1.30 -1.10 -32.61
N ASN A 112 0.01 -1.40 -32.66
CA ASN A 112 0.58 -2.33 -33.63
C ASN A 112 -0.02 -3.69 -33.30
N GLU A 113 -1.03 -4.08 -34.08
CA GLU A 113 -1.99 -5.09 -33.63
C GLU A 113 -1.32 -6.44 -33.45
N ASN A 114 -0.26 -6.75 -34.20
CA ASN A 114 0.31 -8.09 -34.32
C ASN A 114 1.83 -8.10 -34.09
N LEU A 115 2.26 -8.78 -33.02
CA LEU A 115 3.66 -8.98 -32.66
C LEU A 115 4.14 -10.33 -33.18
N ASP A 116 5.24 -10.35 -33.93
CA ASP A 116 5.99 -11.58 -34.17
C ASP A 116 6.71 -12.05 -32.88
N ARG A 117 7.27 -13.26 -32.91
CA ARG A 117 7.92 -13.88 -31.75
C ARG A 117 9.10 -13.06 -31.23
N GLU A 118 9.99 -12.59 -32.11
CA GLU A 118 11.18 -11.87 -31.68
C GLU A 118 10.83 -10.49 -31.11
N SER A 119 9.85 -9.82 -31.73
CA SER A 119 9.29 -8.56 -31.29
C SER A 119 8.63 -8.72 -29.91
N PHE A 120 7.82 -9.77 -29.72
CA PHE A 120 7.22 -10.07 -28.41
C PHE A 120 8.28 -10.25 -27.31
N LYS A 121 9.28 -11.12 -27.53
CA LYS A 121 10.36 -11.39 -26.55
C LYS A 121 11.14 -10.13 -26.20
N ARG A 122 11.42 -9.29 -27.19
CA ARG A 122 12.11 -8.01 -27.00
C ARG A 122 11.28 -7.02 -26.20
N TYR A 123 9.96 -6.97 -26.42
CA TYR A 123 9.10 -5.98 -25.79
C TYR A 123 8.74 -6.35 -24.35
N VAL A 124 8.44 -7.63 -24.09
CA VAL A 124 8.01 -8.06 -22.74
C VAL A 124 9.11 -7.92 -21.70
N GLY A 125 10.36 -8.23 -22.03
CA GLY A 125 11.51 -8.06 -21.12
C GLY A 125 11.20 -8.54 -19.68
N ASP A 126 11.50 -7.70 -18.69
CA ASP A 126 11.25 -8.00 -17.27
C ASP A 126 9.75 -8.09 -16.90
N ALA A 127 8.86 -7.53 -17.72
CA ALA A 127 7.42 -7.59 -17.48
C ALA A 127 6.85 -9.01 -17.70
N ILE A 128 7.61 -9.93 -18.32
CA ILE A 128 7.13 -11.27 -18.61
C ILE A 128 6.67 -12.02 -17.36
N GLY A 129 7.30 -11.79 -16.20
CA GLY A 129 6.91 -12.43 -14.95
C GLY A 129 5.46 -12.13 -14.56
N ILE A 130 5.07 -10.85 -14.57
CA ILE A 130 3.70 -10.46 -14.22
C ILE A 130 2.70 -10.80 -15.32
N ILE A 131 3.09 -10.66 -16.59
CA ILE A 131 2.25 -11.02 -17.74
C ILE A 131 1.93 -12.52 -17.70
N ALA A 132 2.95 -13.37 -17.55
CA ALA A 132 2.76 -14.82 -17.49
C ALA A 132 1.92 -15.24 -16.28
N LYS A 133 2.15 -14.64 -15.10
CA LYS A 133 1.35 -14.91 -13.90
C LYS A 133 -0.12 -14.53 -14.09
N ALA A 134 -0.40 -13.40 -14.73
CA ALA A 134 -1.74 -12.94 -15.05
C ALA A 134 -2.46 -13.89 -16.02
N LEU A 135 -1.84 -14.17 -17.17
CA LEU A 135 -2.43 -15.00 -18.22
C LEU A 135 -2.67 -16.45 -17.79
N LYS A 136 -1.78 -17.00 -16.95
CA LYS A 136 -1.94 -18.34 -16.36
C LYS A 136 -2.94 -18.38 -15.21
N LYS A 137 -3.63 -17.27 -14.90
CA LYS A 137 -4.55 -17.12 -13.75
C LYS A 137 -3.90 -17.48 -12.40
N GLN A 138 -2.62 -17.14 -12.26
CA GLN A 138 -1.81 -17.42 -11.06
C GLN A 138 -1.67 -16.19 -10.15
N LEU A 139 -2.34 -15.09 -10.45
CA LEU A 139 -2.47 -13.97 -9.51
C LEU A 139 -3.22 -14.42 -8.26
N VAL A 140 -2.96 -13.74 -7.15
CA VAL A 140 -3.53 -14.05 -5.83
C VAL A 140 -5.06 -14.11 -5.84
N ILE A 141 -5.71 -13.35 -6.73
CA ILE A 141 -7.13 -13.49 -7.03
C ILE A 141 -7.28 -13.89 -8.51
N PRO A 142 -7.44 -15.19 -8.82
CA PRO A 142 -7.55 -15.68 -10.20
C PRO A 142 -8.79 -15.18 -10.94
N ASP A 143 -9.96 -15.18 -10.27
CA ASP A 143 -11.23 -14.69 -10.83
C ASP A 143 -11.49 -13.26 -10.36
N TRP A 144 -10.74 -12.33 -10.97
CA TRP A 144 -10.85 -10.92 -10.67
C TRP A 144 -12.25 -10.34 -10.97
N PRO A 145 -12.92 -10.65 -12.12
CA PRO A 145 -14.27 -10.18 -12.40
C PRO A 145 -15.29 -10.57 -11.32
N ALA A 146 -15.30 -11.84 -10.88
CA ALA A 146 -16.22 -12.27 -9.82
C ALA A 146 -15.93 -11.55 -8.49
N PHE A 147 -14.64 -11.40 -8.14
CA PHE A 147 -14.23 -10.70 -6.93
C PHE A 147 -14.70 -9.23 -6.91
N ILE A 148 -14.51 -8.48 -8.00
CA ILE A 148 -14.94 -7.08 -8.06
C ILE A 148 -16.45 -6.92 -8.10
N ALA A 149 -17.19 -7.91 -8.62
CA ALA A 149 -18.65 -7.90 -8.58
C ALA A 149 -19.14 -7.93 -7.12
N VAL A 150 -18.70 -8.92 -6.35
CA VAL A 150 -19.05 -9.05 -4.92
C VAL A 150 -18.57 -7.84 -4.11
N THR A 151 -17.34 -7.38 -4.35
CA THR A 151 -16.81 -6.20 -3.63
C THR A 151 -17.60 -4.94 -3.98
N GLY A 152 -18.03 -4.79 -5.24
CA GLY A 152 -18.91 -3.71 -5.68
C GLY A 152 -20.29 -3.74 -5.02
N GLU A 153 -20.88 -4.94 -4.85
CA GLU A 153 -22.13 -5.10 -4.10
C GLU A 153 -21.98 -4.66 -2.63
N ILE A 154 -20.86 -5.01 -1.99
CA ILE A 154 -20.55 -4.55 -0.63
C ILE A 154 -20.47 -3.02 -0.61
N PHE A 155 -19.76 -2.40 -1.55
CA PHE A 155 -19.65 -0.94 -1.64
C PHE A 155 -21.02 -0.25 -1.74
N GLU A 156 -21.89 -0.73 -2.62
CA GLU A 156 -23.24 -0.15 -2.78
C GLU A 156 -24.13 -0.44 -1.57
N SER A 157 -24.03 -1.63 -0.96
CA SER A 157 -24.77 -1.93 0.27
C SER A 157 -24.38 -1.01 1.42
N CYS A 158 -23.10 -0.66 1.53
CA CYS A 158 -22.59 0.22 2.56
C CYS A 158 -22.86 1.72 2.29
N ARG A 159 -23.07 2.10 1.04
CA ARG A 159 -23.26 3.49 0.62
C ARG A 159 -24.46 4.16 1.26
N ASN A 160 -25.47 3.38 1.64
CA ASN A 160 -26.72 3.91 2.22
C ASN A 160 -26.64 4.21 3.72
N PHE A 161 -25.54 3.85 4.39
CA PHE A 161 -25.34 4.19 5.81
C PHE A 161 -24.84 5.63 5.93
N ASN A 162 -25.77 6.56 6.15
CA ASN A 162 -25.48 8.00 6.30
C ASN A 162 -25.33 8.43 7.78
N ASP A 163 -25.12 7.48 8.68
CA ASP A 163 -24.93 7.74 10.11
C ASP A 163 -23.55 8.35 10.42
N GLY A 164 -23.44 8.99 11.58
CA GLY A 164 -22.19 9.56 12.09
C GLY A 164 -22.06 11.06 11.80
N ASN A 165 -20.95 11.64 12.27
CA ASN A 165 -20.69 13.07 12.14
C ASN A 165 -19.29 13.29 11.55
N VAL A 166 -19.19 14.29 10.66
CA VAL A 166 -17.89 14.81 10.20
C VAL A 166 -17.11 15.32 11.41
N ALA A 167 -15.78 15.14 11.40
CA ALA A 167 -14.94 15.69 12.46
C ALA A 167 -14.89 17.21 12.35
N THR A 168 -15.30 17.92 13.40
CA THR A 168 -15.45 19.39 13.39
C THR A 168 -14.52 20.12 14.36
N TYR A 169 -13.59 19.42 15.02
CA TYR A 169 -12.68 20.05 16.00
C TYR A 169 -11.63 20.97 15.35
N ILE A 170 -11.37 20.81 14.04
CA ILE A 170 -10.64 21.82 13.24
C ILE A 170 -11.43 22.19 11.98
N PRO A 171 -11.33 23.45 11.49
CA PRO A 171 -12.13 23.94 10.36
C PRO A 171 -11.93 23.16 9.05
N GLN A 172 -10.71 22.68 8.80
CA GLN A 172 -10.35 21.98 7.56
C GLN A 172 -11.06 20.62 7.45
N LEU A 173 -11.21 19.91 8.58
CA LEU A 173 -11.94 18.64 8.60
C LEU A 173 -13.45 18.87 8.50
N ALA A 174 -13.96 19.94 9.12
CA ALA A 174 -15.37 20.31 9.09
C ALA A 174 -15.91 20.58 7.67
N ARG A 175 -15.03 20.94 6.73
CA ARG A 175 -15.36 21.18 5.32
C ARG A 175 -15.48 19.90 4.48
N SER A 176 -15.20 18.73 5.04
CA SER A 176 -15.32 17.46 4.32
C SER A 176 -16.77 17.19 3.96
N ASP A 177 -17.06 16.86 2.69
CA ASP A 177 -18.40 16.49 2.28
C ASP A 177 -18.78 15.12 2.91
N PRO A 178 -19.84 15.05 3.75
CA PRO A 178 -20.29 13.79 4.35
C PRO A 178 -20.76 12.75 3.31
N LYS A 179 -21.03 13.17 2.07
CA LYS A 179 -21.42 12.28 0.97
C LYS A 179 -20.23 11.62 0.26
N HIS A 180 -18.99 12.03 0.57
CA HIS A 180 -17.82 11.36 0.03
C HIS A 180 -17.71 9.93 0.57
N TRP A 181 -17.99 8.98 -0.30
CA TRP A 181 -17.85 7.55 -0.05
C TRP A 181 -16.96 6.93 -1.13
N ALA A 182 -15.97 6.15 -0.70
CA ALA A 182 -14.96 5.61 -1.59
C ALA A 182 -14.40 4.29 -1.05
N MET A 183 -14.04 3.40 -1.97
CA MET A 183 -13.31 2.18 -1.67
C MET A 183 -12.28 1.93 -2.76
N SER A 184 -11.08 1.53 -2.37
CA SER A 184 -10.03 1.10 -3.31
C SER A 184 -9.39 -0.18 -2.81
N VAL A 185 -9.18 -1.11 -3.74
CA VAL A 185 -8.52 -2.39 -3.51
C VAL A 185 -7.26 -2.44 -4.35
N CYS A 186 -6.16 -2.87 -3.74
CA CYS A 186 -4.90 -3.21 -4.38
C CYS A 186 -4.42 -4.54 -3.77
N THR A 187 -4.24 -5.58 -4.60
CA THR A 187 -3.72 -6.87 -4.13
C THR A 187 -2.20 -6.87 -4.07
N VAL A 188 -1.61 -7.87 -3.41
CA VAL A 188 -0.15 -8.05 -3.38
C VAL A 188 0.46 -8.27 -4.76
N ASP A 189 -0.34 -8.70 -5.74
CA ASP A 189 0.08 -8.85 -7.13
C ASP A 189 -0.16 -7.60 -7.99
N GLY A 190 -0.73 -6.54 -7.42
CA GLY A 190 -1.00 -5.28 -8.11
C GLY A 190 -2.36 -5.21 -8.84
N GLN A 191 -3.26 -6.17 -8.60
CA GLN A 191 -4.63 -6.10 -9.12
C GLN A 191 -5.38 -4.97 -8.41
N ARG A 192 -6.02 -4.08 -9.18
CA ARG A 192 -6.55 -2.82 -8.65
C ARG A 192 -7.95 -2.50 -9.15
N ARG A 193 -8.84 -2.11 -8.23
CA ARG A 193 -10.19 -1.57 -8.54
C ARG A 193 -10.60 -0.54 -7.50
N SER A 194 -11.30 0.49 -7.95
CA SER A 194 -11.71 1.64 -7.15
C SER A 194 -13.18 1.96 -7.43
N TRP A 195 -13.93 2.38 -6.41
CA TRP A 195 -15.35 2.77 -6.46
C TRP A 195 -15.56 4.07 -5.69
N GLY A 196 -16.42 4.96 -6.19
CA GLY A 196 -16.76 6.22 -5.54
C GLY A 196 -15.69 7.31 -5.63
N ALA A 197 -15.67 8.21 -4.65
CA ALA A 197 -14.86 9.44 -4.61
C ALA A 197 -13.37 9.21 -4.31
N THR A 198 -12.72 8.32 -5.07
CA THR A 198 -11.38 7.78 -4.77
C THR A 198 -10.22 8.71 -5.13
N GLN A 199 -10.49 9.76 -5.91
CA GLN A 199 -9.50 10.77 -6.28
C GLN A 199 -9.57 12.02 -5.37
N VAL A 200 -10.46 12.03 -4.38
CA VAL A 200 -10.54 13.14 -3.41
C VAL A 200 -9.44 12.95 -2.37
N PRO A 201 -8.44 13.85 -2.28
CA PRO A 201 -7.40 13.74 -1.28
C PRO A 201 -7.95 14.06 0.11
N PHE A 202 -7.47 13.33 1.13
CA PHE A 202 -7.77 13.58 2.53
C PHE A 202 -6.53 13.30 3.39
N CYS A 203 -6.49 13.86 4.61
CA CYS A 203 -5.37 13.65 5.52
C CYS A 203 -5.44 12.26 6.16
N LEU A 204 -4.33 11.51 6.17
CA LEU A 204 -4.25 10.16 6.74
C LEU A 204 -4.60 10.13 8.23
N GLN A 205 -4.31 11.20 8.98
CA GLN A 205 -4.60 11.27 10.41
C GLN A 205 -3.97 10.07 11.13
N SER A 206 -4.62 9.50 12.15
CA SER A 206 -4.08 8.36 12.91
C SER A 206 -3.80 7.10 12.09
N VAL A 207 -4.25 7.01 10.83
CA VAL A 207 -3.87 5.92 9.92
C VAL A 207 -2.38 5.98 9.56
N SER A 208 -1.69 7.11 9.77
CA SER A 208 -0.25 7.24 9.57
C SER A 208 0.59 6.44 10.57
N LYS A 209 0.10 6.24 11.81
CA LYS A 209 0.83 5.60 12.92
C LYS A 209 1.48 4.25 12.57
N PRO A 210 0.77 3.26 11.98
CA PRO A 210 1.38 1.99 11.60
C PRO A 210 2.48 2.15 10.54
N PHE A 211 2.37 3.10 9.61
CA PHE A 211 3.42 3.35 8.63
C PHE A 211 4.65 3.97 9.29
N THR A 212 4.48 4.98 10.15
CA THR A 212 5.60 5.59 10.89
C THR A 212 6.30 4.57 11.79
N TYR A 213 5.53 3.67 12.41
CA TYR A 213 6.08 2.54 13.16
C TYR A 213 6.87 1.58 12.28
N ALA A 214 6.34 1.17 11.12
CA ALA A 214 7.06 0.32 10.17
C ALA A 214 8.39 0.94 9.72
N ILE A 215 8.42 2.26 9.47
CA ILE A 215 9.65 2.99 9.14
C ILE A 215 10.66 2.91 10.29
N ALA A 216 10.22 3.11 11.54
CA ALA A 216 11.12 3.00 12.69
C ALA A 216 11.68 1.58 12.87
N MET A 217 10.85 0.56 12.61
CA MET A 217 11.26 -0.84 12.66
C MET A 217 12.27 -1.20 11.58
N ASP A 218 12.09 -0.68 10.36
CA ASP A 218 13.02 -0.86 9.23
C ASP A 218 14.38 -0.21 9.51
N GLU A 219 14.38 1.00 10.09
CA GLU A 219 15.59 1.78 10.33
C GLU A 219 16.39 1.36 11.57
N LEU A 220 15.71 0.98 12.65
CA LEU A 220 16.34 0.77 13.97
C LEU A 220 16.30 -0.68 14.43
N GLY A 221 15.44 -1.51 13.83
CA GLY A 221 15.16 -2.85 14.27
C GLY A 221 14.19 -2.91 15.47
N ALA A 222 13.56 -4.07 15.63
CA ALA A 222 12.55 -4.31 16.66
C ALA A 222 13.06 -4.10 18.08
N GLU A 223 14.29 -4.54 18.35
CA GLU A 223 14.90 -4.45 19.68
C GLU A 223 15.01 -2.99 20.13
N GLU A 224 15.64 -2.14 19.33
CA GLU A 224 15.83 -0.72 19.67
C GLU A 224 14.49 0.02 19.83
N VAL A 225 13.52 -0.20 18.94
CA VAL A 225 12.21 0.45 19.05
C VAL A 225 11.50 0.05 20.36
N HIS A 226 11.47 -1.24 20.68
CA HIS A 226 10.75 -1.76 21.86
C HIS A 226 11.47 -1.57 23.19
N ARG A 227 12.71 -1.07 23.18
CA ARG A 227 13.32 -0.49 24.39
C ARG A 227 12.51 0.70 24.91
N TYR A 228 11.86 1.45 24.02
CA TYR A 228 11.11 2.66 24.37
C TYR A 228 9.61 2.43 24.42
N ILE A 229 9.07 1.53 23.59
CA ILE A 229 7.62 1.33 23.44
C ILE A 229 7.16 -0.10 23.67
N GLY A 230 6.01 -0.25 24.33
CA GLY A 230 5.35 -1.55 24.51
C GLY A 230 4.73 -2.11 23.22
N GLN A 231 4.13 -3.29 23.34
CA GLN A 231 3.49 -4.02 22.23
C GLN A 231 2.02 -4.37 22.51
N GLU A 232 1.59 -4.18 23.75
CA GLU A 232 0.30 -4.68 24.23
C GLU A 232 -0.79 -3.60 24.17
N PRO A 233 -2.07 -3.98 24.03
CA PRO A 233 -3.16 -3.04 24.20
C PRO A 233 -3.18 -2.48 25.62
N SER A 234 -3.57 -1.22 25.79
CA SER A 234 -3.64 -0.60 27.12
C SER A 234 -4.78 -1.15 27.99
N GLY A 235 -5.84 -1.68 27.37
CA GLY A 235 -7.09 -2.02 28.06
C GLY A 235 -7.84 -0.80 28.65
N ARG A 236 -7.36 0.42 28.38
CA ARG A 236 -7.90 1.69 28.84
C ARG A 236 -8.65 2.40 27.73
N LEU A 237 -9.45 3.41 28.08
CA LEU A 237 -10.06 4.27 27.08
C LEU A 237 -8.98 5.01 26.28
N PHE A 238 -9.23 5.24 24.98
CA PHE A 238 -8.29 5.94 24.10
C PHE A 238 -7.94 7.36 24.58
N ASN A 239 -8.79 7.93 25.45
CA ASN A 239 -8.63 9.26 25.98
C ASN A 239 -7.79 9.36 27.27
N GLU A 240 -7.43 8.22 27.86
CA GLU A 240 -6.64 8.22 29.09
C GLU A 240 -5.16 8.46 28.80
N ILE A 241 -4.56 9.36 29.57
CA ILE A 241 -3.11 9.54 29.61
C ILE A 241 -2.57 8.44 30.52
N CYS A 242 -2.03 7.38 29.92
CA CYS A 242 -1.50 6.23 30.66
C CYS A 242 -0.22 5.69 30.01
N LEU A 243 0.67 5.19 30.87
CA LEU A 243 1.85 4.42 30.52
C LEU A 243 1.72 3.02 31.14
N ASP A 244 2.48 2.07 30.63
CA ASP A 244 2.59 0.74 31.23
C ASP A 244 3.36 0.77 32.56
N HIS A 245 3.46 -0.40 33.20
CA HIS A 245 4.16 -0.57 34.48
C HIS A 245 5.68 -0.30 34.39
N ASN A 246 6.25 -0.25 33.19
CA ASN A 246 7.66 0.08 32.93
C ASN A 246 7.84 1.55 32.50
N HIS A 247 6.80 2.38 32.64
CA HIS A 247 6.78 3.77 32.19
C HIS A 247 7.03 3.92 30.69
N LYS A 248 6.49 3.02 29.87
CA LYS A 248 6.48 3.11 28.40
C LYS A 248 5.08 3.34 27.87
N PRO A 249 4.91 4.00 26.72
CA PRO A 249 3.65 3.94 26.00
C PRO A 249 3.29 2.49 25.66
N HIS A 250 2.03 2.12 25.83
CA HIS A 250 1.57 0.73 25.68
C HIS A 250 1.86 0.12 24.31
N ASN A 251 1.66 0.88 23.23
CA ASN A 251 1.92 0.42 21.87
C ASN A 251 2.02 1.60 20.88
N PRO A 252 2.55 1.39 19.65
CA PRO A 252 2.69 2.45 18.63
C PRO A 252 1.38 3.00 18.08
N MET A 253 0.23 2.37 18.34
CA MET A 253 -1.06 2.75 17.76
C MET A 253 -1.80 3.82 18.57
N ILE A 254 -1.37 4.09 19.81
CA ILE A 254 -1.88 5.20 20.64
C ILE A 254 -1.05 6.47 20.43
N ASN A 255 -1.60 7.65 20.77
CA ASN A 255 -0.91 8.93 20.56
C ASN A 255 0.45 9.00 21.28
N ALA A 256 0.53 8.51 22.53
CA ALA A 256 1.78 8.45 23.29
C ALA A 256 2.85 7.68 22.51
N GLY A 257 2.45 6.53 21.97
CA GLY A 257 3.33 5.66 21.20
C GLY A 257 3.76 6.27 19.89
N ALA A 258 2.84 6.92 19.17
CA ALA A 258 3.17 7.59 17.92
C ALA A 258 4.14 8.76 18.10
N ILE A 259 3.94 9.59 19.13
CA ILE A 259 4.86 10.69 19.48
C ILE A 259 6.26 10.11 19.81
N LEU A 260 6.30 9.03 20.58
CA LEU A 260 7.55 8.37 20.91
C LEU A 260 8.23 7.78 19.68
N VAL A 261 7.51 7.07 18.82
CA VAL A 261 8.05 6.53 17.55
C VAL A 261 8.58 7.64 16.66
N ALA A 262 7.83 8.74 16.50
CA ALA A 262 8.30 9.90 15.75
C ALA A 262 9.64 10.41 16.29
N SER A 263 9.78 10.48 17.62
CA SER A 263 11.03 10.90 18.29
C SER A 263 12.23 9.97 18.06
N LEU A 264 12.03 8.74 17.56
CA LEU A 264 13.11 7.80 17.26
C LEU A 264 13.68 7.98 15.85
N LEU A 265 12.90 8.56 14.92
CA LEU A 265 13.29 8.68 13.51
C LEU A 265 14.34 9.78 13.29
N LYS A 266 15.48 9.40 12.70
CA LYS A 266 16.59 10.29 12.29
C LYS A 266 16.90 11.40 13.32
N ARG A 267 17.09 10.98 14.58
CA ARG A 267 17.22 11.84 15.79
C ARG A 267 18.28 12.94 15.69
N SER A 268 19.32 12.71 14.90
CA SER A 268 20.44 13.64 14.71
C SER A 268 20.20 14.69 13.63
N ASN A 269 19.10 14.58 12.88
CA ASN A 269 18.81 15.45 11.74
C ASN A 269 17.86 16.59 12.11
N SER A 270 17.78 17.60 11.24
CA SER A 270 16.80 18.68 11.37
C SER A 270 15.36 18.15 11.20
N LEU A 271 14.37 18.92 11.64
CA LEU A 271 12.96 18.57 11.42
C LEU A 271 12.60 18.44 9.95
N ALA A 272 13.13 19.33 9.10
CA ALA A 272 12.90 19.30 7.67
C ALA A 272 13.42 17.99 7.06
N ASP A 273 14.65 17.60 7.41
CA ASP A 273 15.24 16.35 6.92
C ASP A 273 14.48 15.11 7.42
N ARG A 274 14.01 15.14 8.67
CA ARG A 274 13.18 14.05 9.23
C ARG A 274 11.86 13.93 8.46
N PHE A 275 11.20 15.06 8.22
CA PHE A 275 9.95 15.11 7.47
C PHE A 275 10.14 14.60 6.03
N ASP A 276 11.17 15.07 5.33
CA ASP A 276 11.49 14.61 3.98
C ASP A 276 11.79 13.12 3.95
N PHE A 277 12.56 12.63 4.92
CA PHE A 277 12.83 11.20 5.09
C PHE A 277 11.53 10.37 5.21
N ALA A 278 10.62 10.78 6.11
CA ALA A 278 9.33 10.09 6.27
C ALA A 278 8.49 10.18 5.00
N LEU A 279 8.39 11.36 4.37
CA LEU A 279 7.62 11.58 3.16
C LEU A 279 8.10 10.69 2.00
N GLN A 280 9.42 10.46 1.87
CA GLN A 280 9.96 9.55 0.87
C GLN A 280 9.52 8.09 1.11
N TYR A 281 9.47 7.64 2.36
CA TYR A 281 8.90 6.32 2.68
C TYR A 281 7.41 6.23 2.32
N PHE A 282 6.60 7.25 2.64
CA PHE A 282 5.20 7.27 2.22
C PHE A 282 5.02 7.24 0.70
N LYS A 283 5.86 7.97 -0.05
CA LYS A 283 5.88 7.92 -1.53
C LYS A 283 6.24 6.53 -2.05
N ARG A 284 7.19 5.85 -1.41
CA ARG A 284 7.55 4.45 -1.74
C ARG A 284 6.39 3.50 -1.47
N PHE A 285 5.70 3.61 -0.32
CA PHE A 285 4.50 2.82 -0.02
C PHE A 285 3.38 3.05 -1.04
N ALA A 286 3.25 4.27 -1.56
CA ALA A 286 2.25 4.61 -2.57
C ALA A 286 2.62 4.20 -4.00
N ALA A 287 3.87 3.76 -4.26
CA ALA A 287 4.36 3.29 -5.56
C ALA A 287 3.99 4.21 -6.75
N GLY A 288 4.15 5.53 -6.58
CA GLY A 288 3.81 6.54 -7.59
C GLY A 288 2.40 7.14 -7.46
N GLY A 289 1.61 6.69 -6.48
CA GLY A 289 0.36 7.35 -6.08
C GLY A 289 0.59 8.71 -5.42
N PHE A 290 -0.50 9.49 -5.31
CA PHE A 290 -0.44 10.83 -4.71
C PHE A 290 -0.15 10.76 -3.21
N VAL A 291 0.93 11.43 -2.80
CA VAL A 291 1.28 11.71 -1.41
C VAL A 291 1.64 13.18 -1.32
N GLY A 292 0.90 13.92 -0.50
CA GLY A 292 1.07 15.35 -0.31
C GLY A 292 1.10 15.75 1.15
N PHE A 293 1.25 17.04 1.38
CA PHE A 293 1.23 17.65 2.71
C PHE A 293 0.22 18.79 2.73
N ASN A 294 -0.56 18.88 3.82
CA ASN A 294 -1.54 19.94 4.00
C ASN A 294 -1.13 20.83 5.17
N ASN A 295 -0.45 21.94 4.84
CA ASN A 295 0.05 22.88 5.84
C ASN A 295 -1.08 23.51 6.67
N ALA A 296 -2.25 23.74 6.09
CA ALA A 296 -3.38 24.31 6.82
C ALA A 296 -3.91 23.36 7.91
N VAL A 297 -4.02 22.06 7.60
CA VAL A 297 -4.38 21.04 8.59
C VAL A 297 -3.30 20.93 9.65
N PHE A 298 -2.02 20.88 9.26
CA PHE A 298 -0.91 20.82 10.21
C PHE A 298 -0.95 21.97 11.24
N LEU A 299 -1.10 23.22 10.79
CA LEU A 299 -1.16 24.37 11.67
C LEU A 299 -2.36 24.30 12.64
N SER A 300 -3.55 23.92 12.15
CA SER A 300 -4.74 23.81 13.00
C SER A 300 -4.69 22.63 13.98
N GLU A 301 -4.13 21.49 13.58
CA GLU A 301 -3.88 20.37 14.50
C GLU A 301 -2.90 20.81 15.60
N ARG A 302 -1.82 21.51 15.24
CA ARG A 302 -0.83 22.03 16.20
C ARG A 302 -1.44 23.01 17.21
N GLU A 303 -2.27 23.94 16.75
CA GLU A 303 -2.95 24.93 17.61
C GLU A 303 -3.94 24.29 18.58
N THR A 304 -4.45 23.09 18.27
CA THR A 304 -5.45 22.37 19.11
C THR A 304 -4.86 21.15 19.82
N ALA A 305 -3.54 20.98 19.81
CA ALA A 305 -2.83 19.79 20.28
C ALA A 305 -2.57 19.74 21.80
N ASP A 306 -3.31 20.47 22.63
CA ASP A 306 -3.09 20.59 24.10
C ASP A 306 -2.84 19.25 24.79
N ARG A 307 -3.63 18.23 24.42
CA ARG A 307 -3.51 16.89 24.99
C ARG A 307 -2.22 16.19 24.59
N ASN A 308 -1.77 16.37 23.34
CA ASN A 308 -0.50 15.80 22.89
C ASN A 308 0.69 16.51 23.57
N TYR A 309 0.58 17.82 23.84
CA TYR A 309 1.55 18.54 24.67
C TYR A 309 1.59 17.98 26.10
N ALA A 310 0.44 17.88 26.78
CA ALA A 310 0.36 17.33 28.13
C ALA A 310 0.97 15.92 28.21
N LEU A 311 0.65 15.07 27.23
CA LEU A 311 1.19 13.72 27.11
C LEU A 311 2.70 13.71 26.90
N SER A 312 3.23 14.62 26.07
CA SER A 312 4.67 14.75 25.83
C SER A 312 5.43 15.18 27.08
N TYR A 313 4.87 16.12 27.86
CA TYR A 313 5.45 16.52 29.14
C TYR A 313 5.42 15.39 30.16
N TYR A 314 4.31 14.66 30.26
CA TYR A 314 4.17 13.49 31.12
C TYR A 314 5.19 12.40 30.78
N MET A 315 5.35 12.08 29.49
CA MET A 315 6.36 11.11 29.02
C MET A 315 7.80 11.57 29.29
N ARG A 316 8.08 12.87 29.25
CA ARG A 316 9.42 13.39 29.62
C ARG A 316 9.70 13.23 31.11
N GLU A 317 8.73 13.51 31.97
CA GLU A 317 8.89 13.35 33.41
C GLU A 317 9.22 11.90 33.78
N HIS A 318 8.58 10.95 33.09
CA HIS A 318 8.84 9.52 33.20
C HIS A 318 10.05 9.01 32.39
N LYS A 319 10.82 9.90 31.75
CA LYS A 319 12.03 9.57 30.96
C LYS A 319 11.77 8.53 29.85
N CYS A 320 10.59 8.58 29.22
CA CYS A 320 10.22 7.67 28.13
C CYS A 320 11.05 7.92 26.86
N PHE A 321 11.49 9.17 26.64
CA PHE A 321 12.22 9.55 25.44
C PHE A 321 13.71 9.16 25.51
N PRO A 322 14.35 8.96 24.35
CA PRO A 322 15.80 8.84 24.29
C PRO A 322 16.54 10.04 24.93
N PRO A 323 17.79 9.85 25.37
CA PRO A 323 18.61 10.96 25.85
C PRO A 323 18.73 12.07 24.80
N LYS A 324 18.69 13.33 25.25
CA LYS A 324 18.82 14.55 24.42
C LYS A 324 17.67 14.79 23.41
N THR A 325 16.52 14.14 23.58
CA THR A 325 15.32 14.45 22.78
C THR A 325 14.75 15.81 23.17
N SER A 326 14.60 16.72 22.19
CA SER A 326 13.94 18.02 22.39
C SER A 326 12.42 17.89 22.29
N LEU A 327 11.70 18.37 23.32
CA LEU A 327 10.23 18.38 23.33
C LEU A 327 9.58 19.53 22.57
N GLN A 328 10.29 20.65 22.35
CA GLN A 328 9.77 21.77 21.56
C GLN A 328 9.59 21.40 20.07
N VAL A 329 10.00 20.18 19.70
CA VAL A 329 10.26 19.73 18.34
C VAL A 329 9.40 18.50 17.97
N ASN A 330 8.88 17.75 18.96
CA ASN A 330 8.18 16.47 18.74
C ASN A 330 6.63 16.47 18.69
N PRO A 331 5.89 17.42 19.30
CA PRO A 331 4.42 17.41 19.18
C PRO A 331 3.93 17.84 17.79
N ASP A 332 4.83 18.35 16.94
CA ASP A 332 4.59 18.82 15.58
C ASP A 332 4.76 17.71 14.51
N TYR A 333 4.94 16.45 14.90
CA TYR A 333 5.22 15.32 13.99
C TYR A 333 4.03 14.40 13.73
#